data_AF-A0A3R7E6T3-F1
#
_entry.id   AF-A0A3R7E6T3-F1
#
_cell.length_a   1.000
_cell.length_b   1.000
_cell.length_c   1.000
_cell.angle_alpha   90.00
_cell.angle_beta   90.00
_cell.angle_gamma   90.00
#
_symmetry.space_group_name_H-M   'P 1'
#
loop_
_entity.id
_entity.type
_entity.pdbx_description
1 polymer ?
#
loop_
_entity_poly.entity_id
_entity_poly.type
_entity_poly.pdbx_seq_one_letter_code
_entity_poly.pdbx_strand_id
1 'polypeptide(L)'
;PWFTVQPNTLGKNFNLVTFPKNLDGLYLELFTSHHGCDEFHYTNPPNELKATLNADCAGGSFREVQILLDNEIVGAVWPFPLIYTGGMSPALWRPIVSIGGFEAPTYIIDLTPYVAKVLDGKPHNVSFAVGHGLAYWPTNANLLVYQDHNVEKTVATLDRKVFDRNVVPNVAYNGTGRNQTVDTTATRQVNVKSTITNSRGIRKYNIKQKFTFVSHQEYSRNERLFKQRSTTQTTTTIKFQDGTKTTKYYTEDYPLYGKLEYKSYTNDRTGRSVIVSSVEEVDIPPFRSPLIPFEETSNNRYLKSAKKYFTKNVTIQHDLRQKLKIHGNKDDFRVGVEGYELSIAQTAKSHTDSRVGTNATNQVTVAASNSTGCYSHDVHSNTGNYTKYVEAKKCPRVNLYVDDIDDDDDDDDDDDNDDDDYDFDL
;
A
#
# COMPACT_ATOMS: atom_id res chain seq x y z
N PRO A 1 9.43 12.01 16.79
CA PRO A 1 9.51 10.75 17.59
C PRO A 1 8.53 9.73 17.02
N TRP A 2 8.98 8.48 16.86
CA TRP A 2 8.17 7.38 16.34
C TRP A 2 7.01 7.07 17.30
N PHE A 3 5.78 7.12 16.80
CA PHE A 3 4.61 6.59 17.48
C PHE A 3 4.55 5.08 17.23
N THR A 4 4.34 4.29 18.28
CA THR A 4 3.94 2.89 18.09
C THR A 4 2.42 2.85 18.07
N VAL A 5 1.84 2.85 16.88
CA VAL A 5 0.39 2.74 16.72
C VAL A 5 0.01 1.27 16.84
N GLN A 6 -0.60 0.90 17.95
CA GLN A 6 -1.28 -0.38 18.09
C GLN A 6 -2.76 -0.19 17.72
N PRO A 7 -3.47 -1.23 17.25
CA PRO A 7 -4.86 -1.11 16.78
C PRO A 7 -5.83 -0.52 17.82
N ASN A 8 -5.45 -0.47 19.10
CA ASN A 8 -6.24 0.10 20.20
C ASN A 8 -5.61 1.35 20.88
N THR A 9 -4.84 2.15 20.14
CA THR A 9 -4.17 3.36 20.69
C THR A 9 -4.81 4.68 20.29
N LEU A 10 -6.05 4.65 19.80
CA LEU A 10 -6.80 5.84 19.43
C LEU A 10 -6.78 6.88 20.57
N GLY A 11 -6.31 8.10 20.27
CA GLY A 11 -6.19 9.20 21.24
C GLY A 11 -5.06 9.07 22.26
N LYS A 12 -4.28 7.97 22.24
CA LYS A 12 -3.13 7.74 23.13
C LYS A 12 -1.79 8.04 22.46
N ASN A 13 -1.75 8.03 21.12
CA ASN A 13 -0.58 8.37 20.32
C ASN A 13 -0.82 9.70 19.61
N PHE A 14 -0.44 10.79 20.26
CA PHE A 14 -0.57 12.12 19.69
C PHE A 14 0.60 13.03 20.02
N ASN A 15 0.78 14.05 19.19
CA ASN A 15 1.51 15.26 19.56
C ASN A 15 0.56 16.44 19.50
N LEU A 16 0.72 17.37 20.44
CA LEU A 16 0.09 18.69 20.36
C LEU A 16 0.94 19.59 19.48
N VAL A 17 0.32 20.17 18.45
CA VAL A 17 0.97 21.05 17.49
C VAL A 17 0.20 22.36 17.44
N THR A 18 0.89 23.47 17.65
CA THR A 18 0.33 24.80 17.42
C THR A 18 0.71 25.23 16.01
N PHE A 19 -0.28 25.58 15.21
CA PHE A 19 -0.07 25.99 13.83
C PHE A 19 0.03 27.52 13.71
N PRO A 20 0.81 28.04 12.74
CA PRO A 20 0.79 29.45 12.38
C PRO A 20 -0.62 29.91 11.97
N LYS A 21 -0.98 31.16 12.28
CA LYS A 21 -2.30 31.70 11.90
C LYS A 21 -2.38 32.14 10.44
N ASN A 22 -1.27 32.14 9.72
CA ASN A 22 -1.11 32.59 8.35
C ASN A 22 -0.76 31.43 7.40
N LEU A 23 -1.35 30.25 7.59
CA LEU A 23 -1.11 29.10 6.70
C LEU A 23 -1.58 29.39 5.26
N ASP A 24 -0.74 29.06 4.29
CA ASP A 24 -1.08 28.96 2.86
C ASP A 24 -1.38 27.52 2.42
N GLY A 25 -0.74 26.55 3.09
CA GLY A 25 -0.86 25.14 2.78
C GLY A 25 -0.33 24.28 3.92
N LEU A 26 -0.89 23.09 4.05
CA LEU A 26 -0.54 22.14 5.10
C LEU A 26 -0.53 20.73 4.52
N TYR A 27 0.59 20.05 4.62
CA TYR A 27 0.71 18.66 4.17
C TYR A 27 1.32 17.82 5.29
N LEU A 28 1.04 16.53 5.25
CA LEU A 28 1.63 15.55 6.15
C LEU A 28 2.30 14.46 5.32
N GLU A 29 3.59 14.28 5.51
CA GLU A 29 4.32 13.11 5.02
C GLU A 29 4.28 12.02 6.10
N LEU A 30 3.63 10.91 5.78
CA LEU A 30 3.44 9.77 6.67
C LEU A 30 4.47 8.69 6.37
N PHE A 31 5.18 8.26 7.39
CA PHE A 31 6.01 7.06 7.41
C PHE A 31 5.31 6.03 8.28
N THR A 32 4.98 4.86 7.73
CA THR A 32 4.34 3.79 8.50
C THR A 32 4.75 2.43 7.97
N SER A 33 4.88 1.46 8.85
CA SER A 33 5.27 0.09 8.51
C SER A 33 4.51 -0.91 9.38
N HIS A 34 4.26 -2.11 8.87
CA HIS A 34 3.44 -3.13 9.54
C HIS A 34 4.31 -4.29 10.01
N HIS A 35 4.08 -4.77 11.23
CA HIS A 35 4.94 -5.78 11.86
C HIS A 35 4.13 -6.81 12.65
N GLY A 36 4.77 -7.90 13.05
CA GLY A 36 4.11 -8.99 13.78
C GLY A 36 3.05 -9.65 12.92
N CYS A 37 1.81 -9.77 13.42
CA CYS A 37 0.73 -10.34 12.63
C CYS A 37 0.32 -9.50 11.42
N ASP A 38 0.66 -8.21 11.40
CA ASP A 38 0.36 -7.35 10.24
C ASP A 38 1.46 -7.39 9.18
N GLU A 39 2.65 -7.93 9.48
CA GLU A 39 3.76 -8.09 8.53
C GLU A 39 3.33 -8.87 7.28
N PHE A 40 2.40 -9.81 7.46
CA PHE A 40 1.89 -10.71 6.42
C PHE A 40 0.38 -10.57 6.25
N HIS A 41 -0.20 -9.39 6.55
CA HIS A 41 -1.65 -9.17 6.55
C HIS A 41 -2.33 -9.66 5.27
N TYR A 42 -1.69 -9.50 4.12
CA TYR A 42 -2.14 -9.97 2.80
C TYR A 42 -2.37 -11.50 2.70
N THR A 43 -1.94 -12.27 3.71
CA THR A 43 -2.20 -13.72 3.83
C THR A 43 -3.08 -14.11 5.01
N ASN A 44 -3.50 -13.14 5.83
CA ASN A 44 -4.27 -13.41 7.03
C ASN A 44 -5.72 -13.76 6.64
N PRO A 45 -6.22 -14.94 7.04
CA PRO A 45 -7.62 -15.27 6.87
C PRO A 45 -8.50 -14.45 7.82
N PRO A 46 -9.83 -14.42 7.61
CA PRO A 46 -10.77 -13.89 8.59
C PRO A 46 -10.73 -14.71 9.89
N ASN A 47 -11.16 -14.11 11.00
CA ASN A 47 -11.05 -14.71 12.34
C ASN A 47 -11.79 -16.04 12.44
N GLU A 48 -12.91 -16.16 11.73
CA GLU A 48 -13.79 -17.32 11.63
C GLU A 48 -13.05 -18.55 11.10
N LEU A 49 -12.03 -18.34 10.26
CA LEU A 49 -11.24 -19.41 9.65
C LEU A 49 -9.93 -19.71 10.37
N LYS A 50 -9.58 -18.97 11.44
CA LYS A 50 -8.30 -19.13 12.14
C LYS A 50 -8.07 -20.57 12.59
N ALA A 51 -9.03 -21.14 13.31
CA ALA A 51 -8.94 -22.51 13.84
C ALA A 51 -8.98 -23.54 12.70
N THR A 52 -9.87 -23.36 11.72
CA THR A 52 -10.04 -24.24 10.56
C THR A 52 -8.75 -24.36 9.75
N LEU A 53 -8.04 -23.25 9.55
CA LEU A 53 -6.81 -23.18 8.76
C LEU A 53 -5.54 -23.39 9.59
N ASN A 54 -5.66 -23.50 10.92
CA ASN A 54 -4.53 -23.48 11.85
C ASN A 54 -3.60 -22.30 11.57
N ALA A 55 -4.15 -21.10 11.43
CA ALA A 55 -3.40 -19.90 11.09
C ALA A 55 -2.83 -19.24 12.34
N ASP A 56 -1.56 -18.81 12.28
CA ASP A 56 -0.90 -18.07 13.38
C ASP A 56 -1.63 -16.75 13.66
N CYS A 57 -1.91 -16.02 12.59
CA CYS A 57 -2.57 -14.73 12.58
C CYS A 57 -3.88 -14.84 11.78
N ALA A 58 -4.88 -14.08 12.22
CA ALA A 58 -6.16 -13.93 11.53
C ALA A 58 -6.75 -12.56 11.86
N GLY A 59 -7.67 -12.10 11.03
CA GLY A 59 -8.24 -10.76 11.06
C GLY A 59 -8.45 -10.15 9.67
N GLY A 60 -8.32 -10.95 8.62
CA GLY A 60 -8.49 -10.53 7.23
C GLY A 60 -7.28 -9.78 6.67
N SER A 61 -7.32 -9.52 5.37
CA SER A 61 -6.24 -8.90 4.60
C SER A 61 -6.28 -7.37 4.56
N PHE A 62 -7.42 -6.75 4.82
CA PHE A 62 -7.57 -5.30 4.67
C PHE A 62 -6.99 -4.50 5.85
N ARG A 63 -6.28 -3.39 5.57
CA ARG A 63 -5.76 -2.45 6.57
C ARG A 63 -5.95 -1.02 6.09
N GLU A 64 -6.27 -0.11 6.99
CA GLU A 64 -6.35 1.32 6.70
C GLU A 64 -5.57 2.11 7.77
N VAL A 65 -4.67 2.99 7.33
CA VAL A 65 -4.01 3.94 8.23
C VAL A 65 -4.77 5.26 8.17
N GLN A 66 -5.13 5.79 9.32
CA GLN A 66 -5.95 6.99 9.47
C GLN A 66 -5.13 8.10 10.11
N ILE A 67 -5.28 9.32 9.59
CA ILE A 67 -4.70 10.54 10.13
C ILE A 67 -5.84 11.33 10.77
N LEU A 68 -5.66 11.72 12.04
CA LEU A 68 -6.65 12.43 12.81
C LEU A 68 -6.12 13.78 13.28
N LEU A 69 -7.00 14.78 13.21
CA LEU A 69 -6.83 16.10 13.79
C LEU A 69 -7.97 16.32 14.80
N ASP A 70 -7.63 16.51 16.07
CA ASP A 70 -8.59 16.65 17.18
C ASP A 70 -9.65 15.52 17.21
N ASN A 71 -9.20 14.28 17.03
CA ASN A 71 -10.02 13.06 16.94
C ASN A 71 -10.95 12.96 15.73
N GLU A 72 -10.85 13.89 14.77
CA GLU A 72 -11.53 13.78 13.49
C GLU A 72 -10.60 13.28 12.39
N ILE A 73 -11.09 12.36 11.56
CA ILE A 73 -10.33 11.88 10.40
C ILE A 73 -10.14 13.00 9.37
N VAL A 74 -8.90 13.19 8.93
CA VAL A 74 -8.49 14.20 7.93
C VAL A 74 -7.62 13.61 6.82
N GLY A 75 -7.20 12.35 6.94
CA GLY A 75 -6.59 11.58 5.86
C GLY A 75 -6.70 10.08 6.08
N ALA A 76 -6.58 9.32 4.99
CA ALA A 76 -6.53 7.86 5.01
C ALA A 76 -5.50 7.37 3.99
N VAL A 77 -4.82 6.27 4.31
CA VAL A 77 -3.84 5.60 3.45
C VAL A 77 -4.13 4.11 3.48
N TRP A 78 -4.25 3.50 2.30
CA TRP A 78 -4.28 2.04 2.16
C TRP A 78 -2.88 1.59 1.75
N PRO A 79 -2.12 1.01 2.69
CA PRO A 79 -0.67 0.96 2.58
C PRO A 79 -0.20 0.02 1.47
N PHE A 80 0.91 0.39 0.82
CA PHE A 80 1.68 -0.50 -0.03
C PHE A 80 1.99 -1.80 0.74
N PRO A 81 1.75 -2.99 0.16
CA PRO A 81 1.96 -4.26 0.84
C PRO A 81 3.45 -4.62 0.87
N LEU A 82 4.19 -3.90 1.71
CA LEU A 82 5.63 -4.04 1.88
C LEU A 82 6.01 -5.49 2.22
N ILE A 83 6.99 -6.04 1.51
CA ILE A 83 7.56 -7.36 1.80
C ILE A 83 9.01 -7.18 2.25
N TYR A 84 9.28 -7.54 3.50
CA TYR A 84 10.61 -7.43 4.10
C TYR A 84 11.60 -8.45 3.51
N THR A 85 12.90 -8.22 3.69
CA THR A 85 14.00 -9.04 3.15
C THR A 85 14.03 -10.49 3.65
N GLY A 86 13.26 -10.83 4.68
CA GLY A 86 13.02 -12.21 5.13
C GLY A 86 11.63 -12.76 4.79
N GLY A 87 10.74 -11.91 4.26
CA GLY A 87 9.33 -12.21 4.07
C GLY A 87 9.11 -13.36 3.08
N MET A 88 8.22 -14.29 3.42
CA MET A 88 7.88 -15.50 2.66
C MET A 88 9.00 -16.54 2.46
N SER A 89 10.14 -16.10 1.92
CA SER A 89 11.36 -16.88 1.72
C SER A 89 12.54 -15.91 1.54
N PRO A 90 13.57 -15.92 2.44
CA PRO A 90 14.73 -15.05 2.31
C PRO A 90 15.47 -15.19 0.98
N ALA A 91 15.39 -16.36 0.33
CA ALA A 91 16.04 -16.61 -0.95
C ALA A 91 15.46 -15.77 -2.10
N LEU A 92 14.20 -15.32 -2.01
CA LEU A 92 13.58 -14.45 -3.01
C LEU A 92 14.33 -13.13 -3.16
N TRP A 93 14.92 -12.64 -2.06
CA TRP A 93 15.42 -11.28 -1.93
C TRP A 93 16.94 -11.17 -2.07
N ARG A 94 17.61 -12.28 -2.47
CA ARG A 94 19.04 -12.34 -2.80
C ARG A 94 19.18 -12.47 -4.32
N PRO A 95 19.78 -11.54 -5.09
CA PRO A 95 20.44 -10.25 -4.80
C PRO A 95 19.55 -9.00 -4.96
N ILE A 96 18.30 -9.14 -5.43
CA ILE A 96 17.38 -8.02 -5.63
C ILE A 96 16.35 -8.04 -4.50
N VAL A 97 16.29 -6.96 -3.72
CA VAL A 97 15.33 -6.82 -2.62
C VAL A 97 13.93 -6.49 -3.17
N SER A 98 12.90 -6.80 -2.38
CA SER A 98 11.53 -6.40 -2.67
C SER A 98 11.39 -4.90 -2.90
N ILE A 99 10.45 -4.46 -3.73
CA ILE A 99 10.07 -3.04 -3.87
C ILE A 99 9.81 -2.46 -2.46
N GLY A 100 10.49 -1.37 -2.14
CA GLY A 100 10.39 -0.71 -0.83
C GLY A 100 11.08 -1.42 0.34
N GLY A 101 11.72 -2.58 0.13
CA GLY A 101 12.29 -3.40 1.22
C GLY A 101 13.47 -2.77 1.96
N PHE A 102 14.21 -1.84 1.33
CA PHE A 102 15.22 -1.01 2.00
C PHE A 102 14.70 0.37 2.39
N GLU A 103 13.79 0.93 1.60
CA GLU A 103 13.19 2.23 1.81
C GLU A 103 11.68 2.10 1.63
N ALA A 104 10.96 1.95 2.74
CA ALA A 104 9.51 1.80 2.71
C ALA A 104 8.87 3.08 2.15
N PRO A 105 7.79 2.97 1.34
CA PRO A 105 7.12 4.14 0.79
C PRO A 105 6.60 5.09 1.87
N THR A 106 6.64 6.38 1.56
CA THR A 106 6.00 7.44 2.35
C THR A 106 4.76 7.94 1.61
N TYR A 107 3.82 8.52 2.35
CA TYR A 107 2.56 9.01 1.79
C TYR A 107 2.43 10.50 2.07
N ILE A 108 2.19 11.31 1.05
CA ILE A 108 1.97 12.75 1.19
C ILE A 108 0.47 13.02 1.17
N ILE A 109 -0.06 13.43 2.32
CA ILE A 109 -1.47 13.79 2.49
C ILE A 109 -1.61 15.31 2.45
N ASP A 110 -2.49 15.80 1.58
CA ASP A 110 -2.84 17.21 1.51
C ASP A 110 -3.90 17.54 2.58
N LEU A 111 -3.47 18.21 3.65
CA LEU A 111 -4.32 18.67 4.73
C LEU A 111 -4.77 20.13 4.53
N THR A 112 -4.43 20.75 3.40
CA THR A 112 -4.73 22.15 3.11
C THR A 112 -6.22 22.46 3.24
N PRO A 113 -7.16 21.61 2.78
CA PRO A 113 -8.59 21.90 2.97
C PRO A 113 -9.07 21.93 4.43
N TYR A 114 -8.28 21.40 5.36
CA TYR A 114 -8.60 21.36 6.78
C TYR A 114 -8.00 22.51 7.58
N VAL A 115 -7.27 23.45 6.95
CA VAL A 115 -6.59 24.53 7.69
C VAL A 115 -7.55 25.37 8.53
N ALA A 116 -8.81 25.51 8.12
CA ALA A 116 -9.86 26.19 8.90
C ALA A 116 -9.98 25.65 10.35
N LYS A 117 -9.63 24.38 10.57
CA LYS A 117 -9.68 23.73 11.89
C LYS A 117 -8.53 24.13 12.83
N VAL A 118 -7.42 24.64 12.29
CA VAL A 118 -6.16 24.84 13.05
C VAL A 118 -5.66 26.28 13.15
N LEU A 119 -6.42 27.25 12.61
CA LEU A 119 -5.99 28.66 12.54
C LEU A 119 -6.28 29.46 13.83
N ASP A 120 -6.77 28.84 14.90
CA ASP A 120 -7.13 29.54 16.14
C ASP A 120 -5.91 29.90 17.02
N GLY A 121 -4.74 29.31 16.72
CA GLY A 121 -3.48 29.50 17.42
C GLY A 121 -3.38 28.74 18.74
N LYS A 122 -4.25 27.76 18.98
CA LYS A 122 -4.14 26.83 20.10
C LYS A 122 -3.39 25.57 19.67
N PRO A 123 -2.90 24.77 20.63
CA PRO A 123 -2.38 23.44 20.33
C PRO A 123 -3.50 22.50 19.89
N HIS A 124 -3.29 21.80 18.77
CA HIS A 124 -4.20 20.79 18.22
C HIS A 124 -3.57 19.40 18.31
N ASN A 125 -4.39 18.38 18.50
CA ASN A 125 -3.96 17.00 18.56
C ASN A 125 -3.83 16.44 17.14
N VAL A 126 -2.61 16.08 16.75
CA VAL A 126 -2.34 15.25 15.57
C VAL A 126 -2.07 13.83 16.03
N SER A 127 -2.88 12.88 15.56
CA SER A 127 -2.80 11.47 15.94
C SER A 127 -3.05 10.53 14.76
N PHE A 128 -2.75 9.26 14.97
CA PHE A 128 -2.90 8.20 13.97
C PHE A 128 -3.69 7.03 14.53
N ALA A 129 -4.41 6.33 13.66
CA ALA A 129 -5.06 5.06 13.98
C ALA A 129 -4.85 4.06 12.84
N VAL A 130 -4.95 2.77 13.16
CA VAL A 130 -4.91 1.71 12.15
C VAL A 130 -6.21 0.92 12.25
N GLY A 131 -7.07 1.08 11.25
CA GLY A 131 -8.27 0.29 11.07
C GLY A 131 -7.91 -1.13 10.64
N HIS A 132 -8.56 -2.12 11.26
CA HIS A 132 -8.32 -3.56 11.04
C HIS A 132 -6.90 -4.05 11.32
N GLY A 133 -6.05 -3.25 11.99
CA GLY A 133 -4.73 -3.69 12.46
C GLY A 133 -4.82 -4.76 13.54
N LEU A 134 -3.79 -5.60 13.66
CA LEU A 134 -3.71 -6.70 14.62
C LEU A 134 -2.57 -6.56 15.62
N ALA A 135 -1.45 -6.01 15.20
CA ALA A 135 -0.21 -6.01 15.99
C ALA A 135 0.27 -4.59 16.25
N TYR A 136 1.37 -4.17 15.63
CA TYR A 136 1.93 -2.84 15.85
C TYR A 136 2.45 -2.23 14.56
N TRP A 137 2.29 -0.92 14.49
CA TRP A 137 2.63 -0.10 13.34
C TRP A 137 3.50 1.06 13.82
N PRO A 138 4.83 0.96 13.71
CA PRO A 138 5.70 2.10 13.88
C PRO A 138 5.34 3.16 12.84
N THR A 139 4.93 4.33 13.33
CA THR A 139 4.45 5.44 12.52
C THR A 139 5.18 6.72 12.92
N ASN A 140 5.64 7.48 11.94
CA ASN A 140 6.19 8.81 12.13
C ASN A 140 5.63 9.73 11.04
N ALA A 141 5.68 11.04 11.26
CA ALA A 141 5.20 11.98 10.28
C ALA A 141 5.95 13.31 10.33
N ASN A 142 6.09 13.93 9.16
CA ASN A 142 6.57 15.30 9.02
C ASN A 142 5.39 16.20 8.62
N LEU A 143 5.27 17.35 9.25
CA LEU A 143 4.35 18.41 8.82
C LEU A 143 5.07 19.37 7.90
N LEU A 144 4.58 19.53 6.68
CA LEU A 144 5.07 20.51 5.72
C LEU A 144 4.14 21.71 5.78
N VAL A 145 4.65 22.77 6.40
CA VAL A 145 3.88 23.97 6.75
C VAL A 145 4.29 25.11 5.83
N TYR A 146 3.34 25.61 5.04
CA TYR A 146 3.56 26.75 4.16
C TYR A 146 2.86 27.96 4.75
N GLN A 147 3.60 29.05 4.94
CA GLN A 147 3.09 30.30 5.50
C GLN A 147 2.98 31.36 4.41
N ASP A 148 1.96 32.19 4.52
CA ASP A 148 1.83 33.43 3.79
C ASP A 148 2.38 34.58 4.65
N HIS A 149 3.57 35.06 4.33
CA HIS A 149 4.22 36.15 5.06
C HIS A 149 3.63 37.54 4.76
N ASN A 150 2.71 37.65 3.80
CA ASN A 150 2.09 38.92 3.42
C ASN A 150 0.78 39.20 4.16
N VAL A 151 0.30 38.25 4.98
CA VAL A 151 -0.87 38.43 5.85
C VAL A 151 -0.55 38.01 7.28
N GLU A 152 -1.15 38.70 8.25
CA GLU A 152 -1.06 38.27 9.65
C GLU A 152 -1.86 36.99 9.93
N LYS A 153 -2.98 36.82 9.22
CA LYS A 153 -3.90 35.69 9.39
C LYS A 153 -4.52 35.28 8.06
N THR A 154 -4.61 33.97 7.85
CA THR A 154 -5.41 33.36 6.79
C THR A 154 -6.84 33.19 7.29
N VAL A 155 -7.81 33.43 6.40
CA VAL A 155 -9.23 33.12 6.65
C VAL A 155 -9.58 31.86 5.88
N ALA A 156 -10.20 30.89 6.53
CA ALA A 156 -10.62 29.65 5.86
C ALA A 156 -11.92 29.09 6.42
N THR A 157 -12.68 28.40 5.57
CA THR A 157 -13.91 27.68 5.92
C THR A 157 -13.83 26.23 5.45
N LEU A 158 -14.35 25.30 6.24
CA LEU A 158 -14.57 23.92 5.82
C LEU A 158 -16.04 23.77 5.41
N ASP A 159 -16.28 23.88 4.12
CA ASP A 159 -17.63 24.04 3.54
C ASP A 159 -18.37 22.69 3.46
N ARG A 160 -17.64 21.60 3.22
CA ARG A 160 -18.17 20.23 3.21
C ARG A 160 -17.11 19.24 3.64
N LYS A 161 -17.52 18.22 4.41
CA LYS A 161 -16.68 17.06 4.75
C LYS A 161 -17.53 15.79 4.75
N VAL A 162 -17.36 14.99 3.71
CA VAL A 162 -17.83 13.59 3.65
C VAL A 162 -16.60 12.72 3.80
N PHE A 163 -16.39 12.17 4.98
CA PHE A 163 -15.24 11.33 5.28
C PHE A 163 -15.53 10.43 6.47
N ASP A 164 -16.14 9.27 6.20
CA ASP A 164 -16.57 8.36 7.25
C ASP A 164 -15.39 7.86 8.06
N ARG A 165 -15.57 7.77 9.38
CA ARG A 165 -14.45 7.38 10.24
C ARG A 165 -13.98 5.95 9.99
N ASN A 166 -14.89 5.02 9.73
CA ASN A 166 -14.59 3.60 9.68
C ASN A 166 -14.94 3.03 8.30
N VAL A 167 -14.07 2.15 7.80
CA VAL A 167 -14.37 1.29 6.66
C VAL A 167 -14.73 -0.10 7.18
N VAL A 168 -15.82 -0.67 6.68
CA VAL A 168 -16.22 -2.05 6.97
C VAL A 168 -15.98 -2.87 5.71
N PRO A 169 -14.94 -3.73 5.67
CA PRO A 169 -14.72 -4.61 4.53
C PRO A 169 -15.84 -5.65 4.45
N ASN A 170 -16.29 -5.95 3.24
CA ASN A 170 -17.15 -7.08 2.96
C ASN A 170 -16.28 -8.33 2.79
N VAL A 171 -16.50 -9.35 3.62
CA VAL A 171 -15.71 -10.59 3.62
C VAL A 171 -16.65 -11.76 3.35
N ALA A 172 -16.41 -12.47 2.25
CA ALA A 172 -17.09 -13.70 1.91
C ALA A 172 -16.09 -14.85 1.95
N TYR A 173 -16.49 -16.00 2.50
CA TYR A 173 -15.67 -17.20 2.46
C TYR A 173 -16.51 -18.44 2.20
N ASN A 174 -15.94 -19.40 1.48
CA ASN A 174 -16.57 -20.67 1.16
C ASN A 174 -15.53 -21.80 1.21
N GLY A 175 -16.01 -23.03 1.38
CA GLY A 175 -15.15 -24.21 1.33
C GLY A 175 -15.43 -25.22 2.44
N THR A 176 -14.60 -26.26 2.48
CA THR A 176 -14.74 -27.37 3.45
C THR A 176 -13.39 -27.73 4.04
N GLY A 177 -13.36 -27.92 5.37
CA GLY A 177 -12.12 -28.21 6.09
C GLY A 177 -11.04 -27.16 5.78
N ARG A 178 -9.85 -27.60 5.40
CA ARG A 178 -8.72 -26.71 5.07
C ARG A 178 -8.73 -26.14 3.64
N ASN A 179 -9.69 -26.55 2.82
CA ASN A 179 -9.87 -26.02 1.48
C ASN A 179 -10.87 -24.86 1.59
N GLN A 180 -10.36 -23.63 1.62
CA GLN A 180 -11.15 -22.43 1.82
C GLN A 180 -10.78 -21.38 0.78
N THR A 181 -11.77 -20.67 0.27
CA THR A 181 -11.61 -19.47 -0.54
C THR A 181 -12.17 -18.29 0.24
N VAL A 182 -11.45 -17.18 0.24
CA VAL A 182 -11.83 -15.94 0.92
C VAL A 182 -11.74 -14.79 -0.08
N ASP A 183 -12.83 -14.08 -0.23
CA ASP A 183 -12.93 -12.85 -1.00
C ASP A 183 -13.17 -11.68 -0.03
N THR A 184 -12.38 -10.62 -0.16
CA THR A 184 -12.53 -9.40 0.64
C THR A 184 -12.57 -8.20 -0.28
N THR A 185 -13.60 -7.36 -0.13
CA THR A 185 -13.69 -6.07 -0.80
C THR A 185 -13.86 -4.95 0.22
N ALA A 186 -13.28 -3.80 -0.07
CA ALA A 186 -13.51 -2.58 0.71
C ALA A 186 -13.51 -1.37 -0.22
N THR A 187 -14.38 -0.41 0.07
CA THR A 187 -14.44 0.86 -0.65
C THR A 187 -14.51 2.02 0.34
N ARG A 188 -14.02 3.16 -0.09
CA ARG A 188 -14.15 4.42 0.64
C ARG A 188 -14.20 5.58 -0.33
N GLN A 189 -15.07 6.54 -0.03
CA GLN A 189 -15.15 7.80 -0.76
C GLN A 189 -14.91 8.97 0.20
N VAL A 190 -14.26 10.00 -0.32
CA VAL A 190 -13.92 11.22 0.40
C VAL A 190 -14.33 12.40 -0.45
N ASN A 191 -15.04 13.35 0.13
CA ASN A 191 -15.37 14.62 -0.52
C ASN A 191 -15.22 15.77 0.48
N VAL A 192 -14.24 16.63 0.23
CA VAL A 192 -13.94 17.77 1.09
C VAL A 192 -13.93 19.03 0.26
N LYS A 193 -14.77 20.00 0.65
CA LYS A 193 -14.78 21.35 0.07
C LYS A 193 -14.39 22.35 1.15
N SER A 194 -13.54 23.30 0.78
CA SER A 194 -13.10 24.37 1.68
C SER A 194 -12.75 25.61 0.90
N THR A 195 -12.87 26.77 1.54
CA THR A 195 -12.43 28.05 0.98
C THR A 195 -11.28 28.60 1.81
N ILE A 196 -10.22 29.06 1.15
CA ILE A 196 -9.04 29.69 1.78
C ILE A 196 -8.87 31.08 1.17
N THR A 197 -8.66 32.09 2.02
CA THR A 197 -8.44 33.48 1.63
C THR A 197 -7.21 34.04 2.34
N ASN A 198 -6.22 34.47 1.57
CA ASN A 198 -4.99 35.11 2.02
C ASN A 198 -4.46 36.07 0.94
N SER A 199 -3.17 36.42 0.93
CA SER A 199 -2.62 37.37 -0.06
C SER A 199 -2.70 36.89 -1.51
N ARG A 200 -2.91 35.59 -1.73
CA ARG A 200 -3.12 34.99 -3.06
C ARG A 200 -4.57 35.05 -3.54
N GLY A 201 -5.44 35.74 -2.80
CA GLY A 201 -6.87 35.83 -3.08
C GLY A 201 -7.66 34.63 -2.56
N ILE A 202 -8.87 34.45 -3.11
CA ILE A 202 -9.78 33.38 -2.71
C ILE A 202 -9.51 32.12 -3.54
N ARG A 203 -9.30 30.99 -2.86
CA ARG A 203 -9.15 29.65 -3.44
C ARG A 203 -10.17 28.70 -2.84
N LYS A 204 -10.99 28.09 -3.69
CA LYS A 204 -11.94 27.04 -3.32
C LYS A 204 -11.34 25.68 -3.67
N TYR A 205 -11.06 24.88 -2.65
CA TYR A 205 -10.56 23.51 -2.81
C TYR A 205 -11.73 22.53 -2.86
N ASN A 206 -11.59 21.53 -3.71
CA ASN A 206 -12.46 20.36 -3.78
C ASN A 206 -11.57 19.11 -3.91
N ILE A 207 -11.51 18.29 -2.86
CA ILE A 207 -10.83 16.99 -2.87
C ILE A 207 -11.88 15.90 -2.98
N LYS A 208 -11.80 15.10 -4.05
CA LYS A 208 -12.50 13.82 -4.19
C LYS A 208 -11.46 12.69 -4.13
N GLN A 209 -11.65 11.71 -3.26
CA GLN A 209 -10.82 10.48 -3.25
C GLN A 209 -11.71 9.24 -3.31
N LYS A 210 -11.31 8.27 -4.12
CA LYS A 210 -11.92 6.94 -4.22
C LYS A 210 -10.86 5.91 -3.87
N PHE A 211 -11.17 5.03 -2.93
CA PHE A 211 -10.32 3.91 -2.55
C PHE A 211 -11.05 2.61 -2.87
N THR A 212 -10.38 1.67 -3.53
CA THR A 212 -10.91 0.34 -3.90
C THR A 212 -9.90 -0.75 -3.55
N PHE A 213 -10.34 -1.75 -2.79
CA PHE A 213 -9.51 -2.84 -2.32
C PHE A 213 -10.21 -4.14 -2.65
N VAL A 214 -9.47 -5.04 -3.27
CA VAL A 214 -9.91 -6.40 -3.55
C VAL A 214 -8.84 -7.37 -3.10
N SER A 215 -9.26 -8.48 -2.51
CA SER A 215 -8.37 -9.57 -2.11
C SER A 215 -9.08 -10.90 -2.31
N HIS A 216 -8.36 -11.84 -2.90
CA HIS A 216 -8.76 -13.21 -3.11
C HIS A 216 -7.69 -14.13 -2.53
N GLN A 217 -8.06 -14.99 -1.59
CA GLN A 217 -7.16 -15.94 -0.94
C GLN A 217 -7.70 -17.34 -1.12
N GLU A 218 -6.83 -18.27 -1.51
CA GLU A 218 -7.13 -19.70 -1.54
C GLU A 218 -6.22 -20.41 -0.55
N TYR A 219 -6.83 -21.25 0.28
CA TYR A 219 -6.16 -22.10 1.24
C TYR A 219 -6.42 -23.54 0.92
N SER A 220 -5.37 -24.36 1.00
CA SER A 220 -5.46 -25.81 1.01
C SER A 220 -4.43 -26.36 1.99
N ARG A 221 -4.36 -27.70 2.09
CA ARG A 221 -3.40 -28.37 2.98
C ARG A 221 -1.93 -28.08 2.63
N ASN A 222 -1.63 -27.96 1.34
CA ASN A 222 -0.26 -27.93 0.82
C ASN A 222 0.02 -26.66 0.01
N GLU A 223 -1.00 -25.86 -0.28
CA GLU A 223 -0.89 -24.70 -1.14
C GLU A 223 -1.66 -23.54 -0.52
N ARG A 224 -1.09 -22.34 -0.64
CA ARG A 224 -1.73 -21.07 -0.34
C ARG A 224 -1.51 -20.13 -1.50
N LEU A 225 -2.57 -19.46 -1.93
CA LEU A 225 -2.54 -18.45 -2.97
C LEU A 225 -3.21 -17.19 -2.42
N PHE A 226 -2.66 -16.04 -2.78
CA PHE A 226 -3.32 -14.77 -2.53
C PHE A 226 -3.11 -13.83 -3.71
N LYS A 227 -4.16 -13.09 -4.03
CA LYS A 227 -4.17 -11.95 -4.94
C LYS A 227 -4.77 -10.79 -4.17
N GLN A 228 -4.20 -9.61 -4.30
CA GLN A 228 -4.79 -8.40 -3.79
C GLN A 228 -4.42 -7.21 -4.65
N ARG A 229 -5.25 -6.17 -4.61
CA ARG A 229 -5.00 -4.90 -5.27
C ARG A 229 -5.62 -3.81 -4.41
N SER A 230 -4.84 -2.77 -4.15
CA SER A 230 -5.32 -1.53 -3.55
C SER A 230 -5.14 -0.42 -4.56
N THR A 231 -6.23 0.28 -4.86
CA THR A 231 -6.25 1.43 -5.77
C THR A 231 -6.75 2.66 -5.02
N THR A 232 -5.99 3.74 -5.07
CA THR A 232 -6.40 5.06 -4.57
C THR A 232 -6.36 6.04 -5.72
N GLN A 233 -7.47 6.71 -5.99
CA GLN A 233 -7.57 7.79 -6.96
C GLN A 233 -7.94 9.07 -6.21
N THR A 234 -7.17 10.13 -6.42
CA THR A 234 -7.37 11.44 -5.80
C THR A 234 -7.45 12.50 -6.86
N THR A 235 -8.57 13.22 -6.88
CA THR A 235 -8.75 14.44 -7.68
C THR A 235 -8.81 15.62 -6.73
N THR A 236 -7.87 16.56 -6.88
CA THR A 236 -7.88 17.84 -6.16
C THR A 236 -8.06 18.96 -7.15
N THR A 237 -9.14 19.73 -7.02
CA THR A 237 -9.40 20.93 -7.82
C THR A 237 -9.29 22.17 -6.95
N ILE A 238 -8.59 23.18 -7.45
CA ILE A 238 -8.55 24.53 -6.88
C ILE A 238 -9.22 25.46 -7.89
N LYS A 239 -10.32 26.10 -7.49
CA LYS A 239 -10.96 27.20 -8.25
C LYS A 239 -10.54 28.54 -7.64
N PHE A 240 -10.07 29.45 -8.47
CA PHE A 240 -9.62 30.78 -8.07
C PHE A 240 -10.72 31.83 -8.26
N GLN A 241 -10.55 32.98 -7.63
CA GLN A 241 -11.50 34.10 -7.71
C GLN A 241 -11.67 34.65 -9.14
N ASP A 242 -10.64 34.55 -9.97
CA ASP A 242 -10.63 35.01 -11.37
C ASP A 242 -11.29 34.01 -12.34
N GLY A 243 -11.84 32.91 -11.82
CA GLY A 243 -12.47 31.85 -12.61
C GLY A 243 -11.50 30.78 -13.13
N THR A 244 -10.19 30.96 -12.97
CA THR A 244 -9.22 29.93 -13.35
C THR A 244 -9.34 28.70 -12.44
N LYS A 245 -8.95 27.54 -12.97
CA LYS A 245 -8.95 26.27 -12.22
C LYS A 245 -7.67 25.49 -12.48
N THR A 246 -7.14 24.88 -11.44
CA THR A 246 -6.05 23.89 -11.52
C THR A 246 -6.54 22.59 -10.89
N THR A 247 -6.37 21.47 -11.59
CA THR A 247 -6.77 20.14 -11.12
C THR A 247 -5.60 19.17 -11.14
N LYS A 248 -5.37 18.49 -10.01
CA LYS A 248 -4.39 17.43 -9.83
C LYS A 248 -5.12 16.09 -9.78
N TYR A 249 -4.70 15.15 -10.62
CA TYR A 249 -5.09 13.76 -10.59
C TYR A 249 -3.92 12.92 -10.10
N TYR A 250 -4.14 12.11 -9.07
CA TYR A 250 -3.12 11.24 -8.53
C TYR A 250 -3.69 9.84 -8.32
N THR A 251 -3.01 8.82 -8.86
CA THR A 251 -3.40 7.42 -8.74
C THR A 251 -2.25 6.63 -8.13
N GLU A 252 -2.59 5.78 -7.17
CA GLU A 252 -1.73 4.75 -6.57
C GLU A 252 -2.41 3.40 -6.82
N ASP A 253 -1.68 2.44 -7.37
CA ASP A 253 -2.18 1.09 -7.67
C ASP A 253 -1.12 0.04 -7.32
N TYR A 254 -1.47 -0.84 -6.38
CA TYR A 254 -0.57 -1.80 -5.75
C TYR A 254 -1.08 -3.25 -5.86
N PRO A 255 -0.97 -3.88 -7.04
CA PRO A 255 -1.27 -5.29 -7.19
C PRO A 255 -0.19 -6.16 -6.55
N LEU A 256 -0.63 -7.21 -5.86
CA LEU A 256 0.21 -8.24 -5.26
C LEU A 256 -0.40 -9.61 -5.51
N TYR A 257 0.43 -10.53 -5.97
CA TYR A 257 0.14 -11.95 -6.07
C TYR A 257 1.21 -12.75 -5.33
N GLY A 258 0.78 -13.80 -4.65
CA GLY A 258 1.68 -14.78 -4.10
C GLY A 258 1.11 -16.19 -4.14
N LYS A 259 2.02 -17.14 -4.32
CA LYS A 259 1.73 -18.58 -4.25
C LYS A 259 2.80 -19.29 -3.44
N LEU A 260 2.38 -20.06 -2.45
CA LEU A 260 3.22 -20.90 -1.61
C LEU A 260 2.76 -22.35 -1.75
N GLU A 261 3.67 -23.24 -2.11
CA GLU A 261 3.42 -24.67 -2.19
C GLU A 261 4.40 -25.41 -1.28
N TYR A 262 3.91 -26.36 -0.51
CA TYR A 262 4.69 -27.18 0.42
C TYR A 262 4.37 -28.66 0.23
N LYS A 263 5.41 -29.49 0.13
CA LYS A 263 5.25 -30.94 -0.05
C LYS A 263 6.29 -31.70 0.76
N SER A 264 5.84 -32.50 1.73
CA SER A 264 6.71 -33.42 2.48
C SER A 264 6.97 -34.71 1.72
N TYR A 265 8.16 -35.32 1.90
CA TYR A 265 8.51 -36.61 1.31
C TYR A 265 9.50 -37.43 2.17
N THR A 266 9.68 -38.70 1.79
CA THR A 266 10.53 -39.70 2.46
C THR A 266 11.73 -40.10 1.56
N ASN A 267 12.81 -40.65 2.13
CA ASN A 267 14.09 -40.87 1.44
C ASN A 267 14.08 -41.99 0.36
N ASP A 268 12.92 -42.55 0.04
CA ASP A 268 12.72 -43.63 -0.92
C ASP A 268 12.70 -43.17 -2.39
N ARG A 269 12.78 -41.85 -2.66
CA ARG A 269 12.96 -41.30 -4.01
C ARG A 269 14.44 -41.30 -4.43
N THR A 270 14.81 -42.25 -5.30
CA THR A 270 16.12 -42.44 -5.99
C THR A 270 16.48 -41.36 -7.03
N GLY A 271 15.88 -40.17 -6.98
CA GLY A 271 16.16 -39.09 -7.92
C GLY A 271 17.40 -38.29 -7.52
N ARG A 272 18.48 -38.40 -8.30
CA ARG A 272 19.62 -37.45 -8.25
C ARG A 272 19.14 -36.07 -8.69
N SER A 273 18.93 -35.16 -7.75
CA SER A 273 18.84 -33.72 -8.02
C SER A 273 20.23 -33.12 -7.83
N VAL A 274 20.82 -32.55 -8.88
CA VAL A 274 22.13 -31.87 -8.83
C VAL A 274 21.90 -30.38 -8.59
N ILE A 275 22.56 -29.81 -7.59
CA ILE A 275 22.55 -28.38 -7.28
C ILE A 275 23.71 -27.71 -8.02
N VAL A 276 23.48 -26.53 -8.57
CA VAL A 276 24.46 -25.78 -9.40
C VAL A 276 25.15 -24.65 -8.61
N SER A 277 24.71 -24.32 -7.39
CA SER A 277 25.46 -23.47 -6.44
C SER A 277 24.93 -23.53 -5.01
N SER A 278 25.79 -23.27 -4.03
CA SER A 278 25.45 -23.00 -2.63
C SER A 278 26.03 -21.65 -2.23
N VAL A 279 25.21 -20.77 -1.66
CA VAL A 279 25.70 -19.56 -0.97
C VAL A 279 25.69 -19.88 0.52
N GLU A 280 26.75 -19.54 1.25
CA GLU A 280 26.76 -19.69 2.72
C GLU A 280 25.52 -19.00 3.30
N GLU A 281 24.74 -19.76 4.06
CA GLU A 281 23.64 -19.23 4.82
C GLU A 281 24.23 -18.33 5.90
N VAL A 282 24.04 -17.02 5.79
CA VAL A 282 24.25 -16.13 6.92
C VAL A 282 23.29 -16.61 8.00
N ASP A 283 23.83 -16.98 9.17
CA ASP A 283 23.06 -17.39 10.34
C ASP A 283 22.25 -16.18 10.82
N ILE A 284 21.03 -16.04 10.29
CA ILE A 284 20.06 -15.06 10.76
C ILE A 284 19.41 -15.72 11.99
N PRO A 285 19.61 -15.19 13.22
CA PRO A 285 18.94 -15.71 14.41
C PRO A 285 17.44 -15.81 14.14
N PRO A 286 16.70 -16.74 14.78
CA PRO A 286 15.34 -17.10 14.38
C PRO A 286 14.40 -15.90 14.47
N PHE A 287 14.33 -15.12 13.39
CA PHE A 287 13.26 -14.19 13.14
C PHE A 287 12.05 -15.08 12.89
N ARG A 288 11.12 -15.05 13.85
CA ARG A 288 9.82 -15.69 13.68
C ARG A 288 9.04 -14.87 12.66
N SER A 289 9.33 -15.02 11.37
CA SER A 289 8.24 -15.02 10.41
C SER A 289 7.17 -15.96 10.98
N PRO A 290 5.87 -15.62 10.98
CA PRO A 290 4.83 -16.57 11.30
C PRO A 290 5.13 -17.79 10.44
N LEU A 291 5.51 -18.87 11.11
CA LEU A 291 5.70 -20.15 10.47
C LEU A 291 4.29 -20.56 10.10
N ILE A 292 3.83 -20.16 8.90
CA ILE A 292 2.60 -20.67 8.31
C ILE A 292 2.49 -22.16 8.67
N PRO A 293 1.59 -22.54 9.60
CA PRO A 293 1.71 -23.85 10.22
C PRO A 293 1.27 -24.91 9.22
N PHE A 294 2.23 -25.58 8.58
CA PHE A 294 1.99 -26.85 7.93
C PHE A 294 2.04 -27.94 9.00
N GLU A 295 1.04 -27.99 9.89
CA GLU A 295 1.15 -28.84 11.07
C GLU A 295 0.80 -30.32 10.80
N GLU A 296 1.70 -31.17 11.30
CA GLU A 296 1.62 -32.62 11.40
C GLU A 296 0.49 -33.06 12.32
N THR A 297 -0.57 -33.59 11.73
CA THR A 297 -1.69 -34.20 12.46
C THR A 297 -1.51 -35.73 12.54
N SER A 298 -0.43 -36.22 13.13
CA SER A 298 -0.35 -37.65 13.47
C SER A 298 0.11 -37.89 14.91
N ASN A 299 -0.82 -38.30 15.77
CA ASN A 299 -0.56 -38.82 17.12
C ASN A 299 0.11 -40.21 17.11
N ASN A 300 0.53 -40.72 15.95
CA ASN A 300 1.14 -42.02 15.82
C ASN A 300 2.67 -41.91 15.96
N ARG A 301 3.23 -42.48 17.02
CA ARG A 301 4.67 -42.51 17.32
C ARG A 301 5.52 -43.10 16.17
N TYR A 302 4.94 -43.91 15.29
CA TYR A 302 5.59 -44.48 14.11
C TYR A 302 5.62 -43.56 12.86
N LEU A 303 4.76 -42.53 12.78
CA LEU A 303 4.76 -41.56 11.67
C LEU A 303 5.71 -40.38 11.90
N LYS A 304 6.08 -40.10 13.17
CA LYS A 304 7.12 -39.11 13.53
C LYS A 304 8.50 -39.44 12.95
N SER A 305 8.76 -40.68 12.54
CA SER A 305 10.04 -41.12 11.97
C SER A 305 10.08 -41.19 10.44
N ALA A 306 8.97 -40.93 9.75
CA ALA A 306 8.87 -41.16 8.30
C ALA A 306 9.27 -39.93 7.46
N LYS A 307 8.88 -38.71 7.84
CA LYS A 307 9.17 -37.50 7.06
C LYS A 307 10.57 -36.99 7.37
N LYS A 308 11.51 -37.17 6.44
CA LYS A 308 12.86 -36.62 6.58
C LYS A 308 13.01 -35.28 5.86
N TYR A 309 12.21 -35.00 4.83
CA TYR A 309 12.46 -33.91 3.90
C TYR A 309 11.19 -33.25 3.34
N PHE A 310 11.34 -32.05 2.79
CA PHE A 310 10.27 -31.28 2.15
C PHE A 310 10.76 -30.47 0.95
N THR A 311 9.84 -30.12 0.05
CA THR A 311 10.02 -29.09 -0.95
C THR A 311 9.08 -27.92 -0.69
N LYS A 312 9.56 -26.69 -0.88
CA LYS A 312 8.78 -25.45 -0.77
C LYS A 312 8.99 -24.61 -2.03
N ASN A 313 7.90 -24.30 -2.75
CA ASN A 313 7.91 -23.31 -3.83
C ASN A 313 7.28 -22.03 -3.31
N VAL A 314 7.88 -20.89 -3.63
CA VAL A 314 7.29 -19.58 -3.38
C VAL A 314 7.39 -18.76 -4.66
N THR A 315 6.28 -18.18 -5.10
CA THR A 315 6.23 -17.17 -6.15
C THR A 315 5.60 -15.92 -5.58
N ILE A 316 6.20 -14.76 -5.82
CA ILE A 316 5.67 -13.44 -5.52
C ILE A 316 5.75 -12.61 -6.80
N GLN A 317 4.67 -11.92 -7.12
CA GLN A 317 4.61 -10.91 -8.17
C GLN A 317 3.94 -9.67 -7.58
N HIS A 318 4.57 -8.52 -7.70
CA HIS A 318 3.99 -7.28 -7.18
C HIS A 318 4.47 -6.09 -7.97
N ASP A 319 3.58 -5.11 -8.09
CA ASP A 319 3.87 -3.88 -8.80
C ASP A 319 3.64 -2.67 -7.88
N LEU A 320 4.41 -1.62 -8.11
CA LEU A 320 4.16 -0.28 -7.60
C LEU A 320 3.87 0.62 -8.80
N ARG A 321 2.63 1.11 -8.88
CA ARG A 321 2.19 1.99 -9.97
C ARG A 321 1.71 3.31 -9.38
N GLN A 322 2.27 4.40 -9.86
CA GLN A 322 1.88 5.75 -9.48
C GLN A 322 1.77 6.64 -10.70
N LYS A 323 0.73 7.47 -10.74
CA LYS A 323 0.50 8.41 -11.83
C LYS A 323 0.05 9.75 -11.29
N LEU A 324 0.74 10.81 -11.68
CA LEU A 324 0.40 12.20 -11.37
C LEU A 324 0.17 12.95 -12.68
N LYS A 325 -0.94 13.68 -12.76
CA LYS A 325 -1.23 14.60 -13.85
C LYS A 325 -1.80 15.90 -13.30
N ILE A 326 -1.28 17.03 -13.75
CA ILE A 326 -1.84 18.33 -13.42
C ILE A 326 -2.37 19.02 -14.69
N HIS A 327 -3.57 19.56 -14.59
CA HIS A 327 -4.17 20.45 -15.57
C HIS A 327 -4.27 21.85 -14.97
N GLY A 328 -3.76 22.87 -15.67
CA GLY A 328 -3.64 24.23 -15.15
C GLY A 328 -2.21 24.54 -14.70
N ASN A 329 -2.06 25.43 -13.72
CA ASN A 329 -0.75 25.83 -13.23
C ASN A 329 -0.20 24.84 -12.18
N LYS A 330 0.89 24.15 -12.53
CA LYS A 330 1.56 23.17 -11.64
C LYS A 330 1.94 23.75 -10.27
N ASP A 331 2.26 25.05 -10.21
CA ASP A 331 2.78 25.70 -9.00
C ASP A 331 1.67 26.02 -7.97
N ASP A 332 0.41 25.81 -8.35
CA ASP A 332 -0.70 25.81 -7.39
C ASP A 332 -0.66 24.58 -6.47
N PHE A 333 0.00 23.51 -6.93
CA PHE A 333 0.32 22.33 -6.13
C PHE A 333 1.80 22.33 -5.76
N ARG A 334 2.12 21.99 -4.51
CA ARG A 334 3.52 21.97 -4.01
C ARG A 334 4.27 20.67 -4.37
N VAL A 335 4.05 20.15 -5.58
CA VAL A 335 4.62 18.86 -6.03
C VAL A 335 5.95 19.00 -6.78
N GLY A 336 6.25 20.18 -7.34
CA GLY A 336 7.49 20.44 -8.07
C GLY A 336 7.59 19.82 -9.49
N VAL A 337 6.57 19.11 -9.94
CA VAL A 337 6.51 18.45 -11.26
C VAL A 337 5.12 18.61 -11.89
N GLU A 338 5.04 18.64 -13.22
CA GLU A 338 3.77 18.75 -13.97
C GLU A 338 2.97 17.44 -13.99
N GLY A 339 3.70 16.33 -13.87
CA GLY A 339 3.15 14.99 -13.89
C GLY A 339 4.27 13.97 -14.01
N TYR A 340 3.94 12.73 -13.68
CA TYR A 340 4.83 11.58 -13.88
C TYR A 340 4.02 10.29 -13.95
N GLU A 341 4.63 9.27 -14.54
CA GLU A 341 4.21 7.88 -14.43
C GLU A 341 5.38 7.06 -13.89
N LEU A 342 5.14 6.28 -12.84
CA LEU A 342 6.09 5.35 -12.25
C LEU A 342 5.48 3.95 -12.28
N SER A 343 6.22 2.99 -12.79
CA SER A 343 5.87 1.57 -12.76
C SER A 343 7.11 0.77 -12.38
N ILE A 344 7.02 0.03 -11.28
CA ILE A 344 7.99 -0.97 -10.87
C ILE A 344 7.27 -2.30 -10.84
N ALA A 345 7.74 -3.29 -11.59
CA ALA A 345 7.17 -4.63 -11.59
C ALA A 345 8.25 -5.63 -11.18
N GLN A 346 7.97 -6.47 -10.19
CA GLN A 346 8.91 -7.46 -9.69
C GLN A 346 8.28 -8.84 -9.61
N THR A 347 8.98 -9.84 -10.14
CA THR A 347 8.66 -11.26 -9.95
C THR A 347 9.82 -11.96 -9.27
N ALA A 348 9.52 -12.67 -8.18
CA ALA A 348 10.49 -13.45 -7.44
C ALA A 348 9.96 -14.87 -7.25
N LYS A 349 10.80 -15.87 -7.53
CA LYS A 349 10.47 -17.29 -7.39
C LYS A 349 11.58 -17.98 -6.61
N SER A 350 11.22 -18.87 -5.70
CA SER A 350 12.18 -19.71 -5.00
C SER A 350 11.69 -21.15 -4.93
N HIS A 351 12.63 -22.08 -5.03
CA HIS A 351 12.44 -23.50 -4.82
C HIS A 351 13.44 -23.96 -3.76
N THR A 352 12.93 -24.39 -2.61
CA THR A 352 13.72 -25.00 -1.55
C THR A 352 13.41 -26.49 -1.50
N ASP A 353 14.43 -27.32 -1.44
CA ASP A 353 14.34 -28.71 -1.01
C ASP A 353 15.27 -28.89 0.19
N SER A 354 14.70 -29.33 1.31
CA SER A 354 15.41 -29.44 2.59
C SER A 354 16.62 -30.38 2.59
N ARG A 355 16.78 -31.26 1.58
CA ARG A 355 17.99 -32.09 1.44
C ARG A 355 19.14 -31.38 0.77
N VAL A 356 18.80 -30.55 -0.20
CA VAL A 356 19.76 -30.11 -1.20
C VAL A 356 20.00 -28.63 -1.05
N GLY A 357 18.97 -27.79 -0.89
CA GLY A 357 19.14 -26.36 -0.67
C GLY A 357 18.07 -25.56 -1.38
N THR A 358 18.37 -24.29 -1.67
CA THR A 358 17.42 -23.35 -2.26
C THR A 358 17.98 -22.69 -3.51
N ASN A 359 17.19 -22.67 -4.59
CA ASN A 359 17.42 -21.83 -5.76
C ASN A 359 16.35 -20.75 -5.83
N ALA A 360 16.70 -19.59 -6.37
CA ALA A 360 15.74 -18.49 -6.56
C ALA A 360 16.02 -17.70 -7.83
N THR A 361 14.98 -17.12 -8.41
CA THR A 361 15.10 -16.16 -9.50
C THR A 361 14.34 -14.89 -9.11
N ASN A 362 14.87 -13.74 -9.48
CA ASN A 362 14.22 -12.46 -9.23
C ASN A 362 14.44 -11.54 -10.45
N GLN A 363 13.38 -10.93 -10.94
CA GLN A 363 13.41 -10.03 -12.08
C GLN A 363 12.62 -8.76 -11.71
N VAL A 364 13.20 -7.60 -12.00
CA VAL A 364 12.60 -6.30 -11.72
C VAL A 364 12.76 -5.41 -12.95
N THR A 365 11.67 -4.76 -13.34
CA THR A 365 11.68 -3.71 -14.35
C THR A 365 11.10 -2.43 -13.75
N VAL A 366 11.83 -1.34 -13.90
CA VAL A 366 11.44 0.03 -13.53
C VAL A 366 11.26 0.84 -14.79
N ALA A 367 10.19 1.61 -14.86
CA ALA A 367 10.00 2.69 -15.81
C ALA A 367 9.43 3.91 -15.07
N ALA A 368 10.11 5.05 -15.19
CA ALA A 368 9.69 6.32 -14.64
C ALA A 368 9.76 7.37 -15.74
N SER A 369 8.67 8.07 -16.01
CA SER A 369 8.59 9.09 -17.05
C SER A 369 7.93 10.36 -16.55
N ASN A 370 8.34 11.50 -17.12
CA ASN A 370 7.70 12.79 -16.96
C ASN A 370 7.94 13.64 -18.23
N SER A 371 7.60 14.93 -18.20
CA SER A 371 7.83 15.85 -19.32
C SER A 371 9.31 16.06 -19.68
N THR A 372 10.24 15.74 -18.78
CA THR A 372 11.69 15.91 -18.98
C THR A 372 12.37 14.68 -19.59
N GLY A 373 11.69 13.53 -19.63
CA GLY A 373 12.21 12.31 -20.23
C GLY A 373 11.77 11.05 -19.51
N CYS A 374 12.49 9.96 -19.76
CA CYS A 374 12.25 8.67 -19.13
C CYS A 374 13.55 8.10 -18.55
N TYR A 375 13.41 7.40 -17.42
CA TYR A 375 14.39 6.48 -16.85
C TYR A 375 13.79 5.07 -16.83
N SER A 376 14.58 4.07 -17.21
CA SER A 376 14.21 2.66 -17.06
C SER A 376 15.39 1.82 -16.62
N HIS A 377 15.08 0.76 -15.87
CA HIS A 377 16.07 -0.18 -15.37
C HIS A 377 15.49 -1.60 -15.40
N ASP A 378 16.23 -2.55 -15.95
CA ASP A 378 15.83 -3.94 -16.07
C ASP A 378 16.93 -4.85 -15.49
N VAL A 379 16.60 -5.51 -14.37
CA VAL A 379 17.54 -6.29 -13.57
C VAL A 379 17.00 -7.70 -13.38
N HIS A 380 17.78 -8.70 -13.76
CA HIS A 380 17.46 -10.11 -13.55
C HIS A 380 18.53 -10.78 -12.73
N SER A 381 18.13 -11.74 -11.90
CA SER A 381 19.02 -12.56 -11.10
C SER A 381 18.58 -14.02 -11.06
N ASN A 382 19.57 -14.90 -10.97
CA ASN A 382 19.39 -16.33 -10.78
C ASN A 382 20.37 -16.82 -9.73
N THR A 383 19.83 -17.40 -8.66
CA THR A 383 20.51 -18.03 -7.54
C THR A 383 21.63 -17.15 -6.98
N GLY A 384 21.27 -15.92 -6.61
CA GLY A 384 22.18 -14.94 -6.01
C GLY A 384 23.01 -14.11 -7.01
N ASN A 385 23.08 -14.50 -8.29
CA ASN A 385 23.90 -13.81 -9.30
C ASN A 385 23.04 -12.98 -10.26
N TYR A 386 23.51 -11.77 -10.60
CA TYR A 386 22.90 -10.98 -11.66
C TYR A 386 23.13 -11.64 -13.03
N THR A 387 22.07 -11.73 -13.82
CA THR A 387 22.07 -12.27 -15.19
C THR A 387 21.70 -11.20 -16.22
N LYS A 388 21.14 -10.08 -15.75
CA LYS A 388 20.86 -8.88 -16.54
C LYS A 388 20.91 -7.65 -15.62
N TYR A 389 21.46 -6.56 -16.12
CA TYR A 389 21.52 -5.27 -15.44
C TYR A 389 21.62 -4.19 -16.52
N VAL A 390 20.48 -3.65 -16.94
CA VAL A 390 20.38 -2.71 -18.06
C VAL A 390 19.66 -1.45 -17.63
N GLU A 391 20.34 -0.32 -17.72
CA GLU A 391 19.77 1.02 -17.51
C GLU A 391 19.60 1.73 -18.86
N ALA A 392 18.48 2.43 -19.04
CA ALA A 392 18.20 3.18 -20.26
C ALA A 392 17.39 4.46 -19.99
N LYS A 393 17.40 5.36 -20.99
CA LYS A 393 16.62 6.62 -20.98
C LYS A 393 15.34 6.55 -21.82
N LYS A 394 14.90 5.33 -22.15
CA LYS A 394 13.68 5.06 -22.93
C LYS A 394 12.79 4.10 -22.14
N CYS A 395 11.51 4.39 -22.06
CA CYS A 395 10.56 3.58 -21.31
C CYS A 395 10.18 2.36 -22.14
N PRO A 396 10.55 1.13 -21.76
CA PRO A 396 9.91 -0.05 -22.32
C PRO A 396 8.45 -0.10 -21.85
N ARG A 397 7.59 -0.84 -22.56
CA ARG A 397 6.35 -1.30 -21.94
C ARG A 397 6.75 -2.25 -20.81
N VAL A 398 6.41 -1.91 -19.58
CA VAL A 398 6.58 -2.82 -18.44
C VAL A 398 5.53 -3.91 -18.59
N ASN A 399 5.95 -5.18 -18.59
CA ASN A 399 5.02 -6.29 -18.55
C ASN A 399 4.39 -6.33 -17.16
N LEU A 400 3.24 -5.69 -17.03
CA LEU A 400 2.42 -5.68 -15.83
C LEU A 400 1.78 -7.06 -15.65
N TYR A 401 1.73 -7.57 -14.41
CA TYR A 401 1.32 -8.94 -14.12
C TYR A 401 -0.15 -9.10 -13.70
N VAL A 402 -0.87 -7.97 -13.56
CA VAL A 402 -2.29 -7.93 -13.19
C VAL A 402 -3.01 -7.05 -14.20
N ASP A 403 -3.95 -7.67 -14.92
CA ASP A 403 -4.79 -7.03 -15.92
C ASP A 403 -5.52 -5.81 -15.33
N ASP A 404 -5.65 -4.77 -16.14
CA ASP A 404 -6.55 -3.66 -15.85
C ASP A 404 -7.95 -4.27 -15.65
N ILE A 405 -8.55 -4.02 -14.49
CA ILE A 405 -9.98 -4.27 -14.35
C ILE A 405 -10.58 -3.09 -15.11
N ASP A 406 -11.26 -3.37 -16.22
CA ASP A 406 -12.06 -2.37 -16.93
C ASP A 406 -12.98 -1.71 -15.90
N ASP A 407 -12.72 -0.45 -15.57
CA ASP A 407 -13.67 0.41 -14.84
C ASP A 407 -14.77 0.79 -15.85
N ASP A 408 -15.66 -0.16 -16.19
CA ASP A 408 -16.92 0.11 -16.90
C ASP A 408 -17.96 0.70 -15.93
N ASP A 409 -17.62 1.81 -15.26
CA ASP A 409 -18.56 2.63 -14.48
C ASP A 409 -18.16 4.12 -14.63
N ASP A 410 -18.11 4.60 -15.88
CA ASP A 410 -18.31 6.01 -16.22
C ASP A 410 -19.82 6.27 -16.34
N ASP A 411 -20.57 6.06 -15.25
CA ASP A 411 -21.86 6.73 -15.05
C ASP A 411 -21.55 8.03 -14.28
N ASP A 412 -21.08 9.03 -15.04
CA ASP A 412 -21.13 10.43 -14.63
C ASP A 412 -22.61 10.86 -14.55
N ASP A 413 -23.27 10.57 -13.43
CA ASP A 413 -24.41 11.36 -12.96
C ASP A 413 -23.88 12.74 -12.52
N ASP A 414 -23.58 13.59 -13.51
CA ASP A 414 -23.45 15.03 -13.37
C ASP A 414 -24.85 15.63 -13.13
N ASP A 415 -25.36 15.46 -11.91
CA ASP A 415 -26.46 16.27 -11.36
C ASP A 415 -25.85 17.50 -10.64
N ASP A 416 -25.10 18.32 -11.39
CA ASP A 416 -24.86 19.72 -11.03
C ASP A 416 -25.98 20.56 -11.69
N ASN A 417 -27.19 20.49 -11.12
CA ASN A 417 -28.19 21.55 -11.26
C ASN A 417 -27.68 22.78 -10.49
N ASP A 418 -26.80 23.55 -11.11
CA ASP A 418 -26.69 24.98 -10.87
C ASP A 418 -27.05 25.68 -12.18
N ASP A 419 -28.24 26.29 -12.19
CA ASP A 419 -28.70 27.24 -13.19
C ASP A 419 -27.58 28.23 -13.53
N ASP A 420 -27.16 28.29 -14.80
CA ASP A 420 -26.68 29.51 -15.44
C ASP A 420 -26.76 29.33 -16.97
N ASP A 421 -27.92 29.77 -17.45
CA ASP A 421 -28.30 30.15 -18.80
C ASP A 421 -27.16 30.82 -19.58
N TYR A 422 -26.57 30.16 -20.59
CA TYR A 422 -25.96 30.82 -21.75
C TYR A 422 -25.87 29.89 -22.96
N ASP A 423 -26.83 30.11 -23.85
CA ASP A 423 -26.88 29.76 -25.27
C ASP A 423 -25.57 30.13 -26.01
N PHE A 424 -24.99 29.22 -26.80
CA PHE A 424 -24.26 29.60 -28.02
C PHE A 424 -24.14 28.45 -29.02
N ASP A 425 -24.71 28.70 -30.19
CA ASP A 425 -24.43 28.09 -31.49
C ASP A 425 -22.93 27.96 -31.84
N LEU A 426 -22.66 26.89 -32.60
CA LEU A 426 -21.49 26.51 -33.43
C LEU A 426 -20.28 25.83 -32.76
#